data_AF-N9PX62-F1
#
_entry.id   AF-N9PX62-F1
#
_cell.length_a   1.000
_cell.length_b   1.000
_cell.length_c   1.000
_cell.angle_alpha   90.00
_cell.angle_beta   90.00
_cell.angle_gamma   90.00
#
_symmetry.space_group_name_H-M   'P 1'
#
loop_
_entity.id
_entity.type
_entity.pdbx_description
1 polymer ?
#
loop_
_entity_poly.entity_id
_entity_poly.type
_entity_poly.pdbx_seq_one_letter_code
_entity_poly.pdbx_strand_id
1 'polypeptide(L)'
;MTNQNITDQNNQASRVSIDPNDHWRESYVTRPYYQEASLDTPDLDYDRDFSKAYELGSRARSEHDRNTHFEDVEGNLKESWEELKAESRLKWEQAKQAIKDAWDKV
;
A
#
# COMPACT_ATOMS: atom_id res chain seq x y z
N MET A 1 47.25 15.15 -10.96
CA MET A 1 45.92 15.73 -11.25
C MET A 1 44.90 14.90 -10.50
N THR A 2 44.53 15.37 -9.32
CA THR A 2 43.58 14.72 -8.42
C THR A 2 42.27 15.47 -8.56
N ASN A 3 41.19 14.79 -8.96
CA ASN A 3 39.81 15.26 -8.77
C ASN A 3 38.91 14.01 -8.69
N GLN A 4 38.97 13.34 -7.55
CA GLN A 4 37.94 12.42 -7.08
C GLN A 4 36.84 13.29 -6.46
N ASN A 5 35.76 13.54 -7.22
CA ASN A 5 34.58 14.24 -6.69
C ASN A 5 33.75 13.25 -5.87
N ILE A 6 34.01 13.26 -4.56
CA ILE A 6 33.16 12.71 -3.53
C ILE A 6 32.11 13.79 -3.24
N THR A 7 30.89 13.60 -3.73
CA THR A 7 29.73 14.36 -3.26
C THR A 7 28.65 13.38 -2.83
N ASP A 8 28.64 13.19 -1.51
CA ASP A 8 27.45 13.17 -0.66
C ASP A 8 26.56 11.91 -0.67
N GLN A 9 27.08 10.88 -0.01
CA GLN A 9 26.29 9.80 0.59
C GLN A 9 25.63 10.26 1.91
N ASN A 10 24.76 11.27 1.89
CA ASN A 10 23.87 11.58 3.01
C ASN A 10 22.54 10.83 2.82
N ASN A 11 22.41 9.63 3.38
CA ASN A 11 21.86 9.46 4.71
C ASN A 11 20.49 10.12 4.89
N GLN A 12 19.50 9.60 4.18
CA GLN A 12 18.14 9.49 4.68
C GLN A 12 17.81 7.99 4.73
N ALA A 13 18.46 7.29 5.67
CA ALA A 13 17.98 6.04 6.20
C ALA A 13 16.67 6.31 6.97
N SER A 14 15.62 6.67 6.23
CA SER A 14 14.30 6.94 6.77
C SER A 14 13.60 5.60 6.90
N ARG A 15 13.96 4.88 7.97
CA ARG A 15 13.20 3.77 8.54
C ARG A 15 13.08 2.59 7.57
N VAL A 16 13.96 1.60 7.73
CA VAL A 16 13.56 0.22 7.40
C VAL A 16 12.43 -0.13 8.36
N SER A 17 11.22 0.34 8.05
CA SER A 17 10.01 -0.36 8.41
C SER A 17 10.20 -1.70 7.72
N ILE A 18 10.56 -2.75 8.47
CA ILE A 18 10.24 -4.10 8.02
C ILE A 18 8.72 -4.14 8.08
N ASP A 19 8.10 -3.52 7.08
CA ASP A 19 6.67 -3.48 6.93
C ASP A 19 6.30 -4.91 6.51
N PRO A 20 5.39 -5.59 7.22
CA PRO A 20 5.01 -6.96 6.87
C PRO A 20 4.49 -7.07 5.42
N ASN A 21 4.18 -5.93 4.78
CA ASN A 21 3.75 -5.83 3.40
C ASN A 21 4.86 -5.47 2.39
N ASP A 22 6.15 -5.45 2.75
CA ASP A 22 7.27 -5.16 1.83
C ASP A 22 7.27 -6.05 0.57
N HIS A 23 6.72 -7.27 0.67
CA HIS A 23 6.45 -8.17 -0.45
C HIS A 23 5.62 -7.54 -1.59
N TRP A 24 4.80 -6.54 -1.28
CA TRP A 24 4.01 -5.79 -2.24
C TRP A 24 4.79 -4.67 -2.88
N ARG A 25 5.84 -4.15 -2.23
CA ARG A 25 6.62 -3.00 -2.69
C ARG A 25 7.33 -3.26 -4.02
N GLU A 26 7.74 -4.49 -4.28
CA GLU A 26 8.38 -4.86 -5.55
C GLU A 26 7.35 -5.12 -6.67
N SER A 27 6.15 -5.59 -6.31
CA SER A 27 5.14 -6.06 -7.29
C SER A 27 3.96 -5.12 -7.49
N TYR A 28 3.68 -4.17 -6.59
CA TYR A 28 2.49 -3.31 -6.67
C TYR A 28 2.46 -2.49 -7.95
N VAL A 29 3.63 -2.02 -8.42
CA VAL A 29 3.76 -1.23 -9.65
C VAL A 29 3.41 -2.02 -10.92
N THR A 30 3.51 -3.36 -10.86
CA THR A 30 3.18 -4.26 -11.98
C THR A 30 1.71 -4.62 -12.02
N ARG A 31 0.95 -4.26 -10.99
CA ARG A 31 -0.47 -4.60 -10.88
C ARG A 31 -1.31 -3.63 -11.70
N PRO A 32 -2.35 -4.10 -12.39
CA PRO A 32 -3.18 -3.24 -13.24
C PRO A 32 -3.83 -2.10 -12.45
N TYR A 33 -4.29 -2.38 -11.22
CA TYR A 33 -4.90 -1.35 -10.37
C TYR A 33 -3.94 -0.21 -10.00
N TYR A 34 -2.63 -0.46 -9.97
CA TYR A 34 -1.66 0.61 -9.75
C TYR A 34 -1.56 1.52 -10.96
N GLN A 35 -1.53 0.96 -12.17
CA GLN A 35 -1.51 1.75 -13.40
C GLN A 35 -2.77 2.61 -13.49
N GLU A 36 -3.94 2.03 -13.23
CA GLU A 36 -5.21 2.77 -13.18
C GLU A 36 -5.20 3.87 -12.11
N ALA A 37 -4.67 3.55 -10.91
CA ALA A 37 -4.54 4.53 -9.85
C ALA A 37 -3.60 5.67 -10.23
N SER A 38 -2.47 5.35 -10.86
CA SER A 38 -1.47 6.31 -11.31
C SER A 38 -1.97 7.22 -12.45
N LEU A 39 -2.99 6.81 -13.21
CA LEU A 39 -3.62 7.63 -14.23
C LEU A 39 -4.53 8.71 -13.63
N ASP A 40 -5.24 8.38 -12.55
CA ASP A 40 -6.17 9.30 -11.88
C ASP A 40 -5.45 10.17 -10.83
N THR A 41 -4.54 9.55 -10.08
CA THR A 41 -3.72 10.18 -9.05
C THR A 41 -2.25 10.07 -9.45
N PRO A 42 -1.65 11.12 -10.02
CA PRO A 42 -0.21 11.12 -10.27
C PRO A 42 0.55 11.22 -8.95
N ASP A 43 1.80 10.76 -8.94
CA ASP A 43 2.69 10.81 -7.77
C ASP A 43 2.22 9.89 -6.61
N LEU A 44 1.64 8.73 -6.93
CA LEU A 44 1.27 7.73 -5.92
C LEU A 44 2.51 7.05 -5.34
N ASP A 45 2.58 7.02 -4.02
CA ASP A 45 3.68 6.41 -3.28
C ASP A 45 3.23 5.13 -2.59
N TYR A 46 4.09 4.12 -2.58
CA TYR A 46 3.82 2.91 -1.81
C TYR A 46 3.63 3.24 -0.33
N ASP A 47 4.55 3.97 0.27
CA ASP A 47 4.57 4.23 1.71
C ASP A 47 3.40 5.10 2.17
N ARG A 48 3.08 6.14 1.39
CA ARG A 48 2.04 7.12 1.74
C ARG A 48 0.64 6.61 1.42
N ASP A 49 0.46 6.01 0.24
CA ASP A 49 -0.87 5.71 -0.29
C ASP A 49 -1.19 4.20 -0.19
N PHE A 50 -0.33 3.33 -0.68
CA PHE A 50 -0.65 1.89 -0.76
C PHE A 50 -0.41 1.10 0.52
N SER A 51 0.56 1.48 1.35
CA SER A 51 0.96 0.78 2.57
C SER A 51 -0.25 0.62 3.49
N LYS A 52 -1.06 1.68 3.63
CA LYS A 52 -2.30 1.65 4.41
C LYS A 52 -3.36 0.71 3.84
N ALA A 53 -3.51 0.63 2.52
CA ALA A 53 -4.50 -0.26 1.90
C ALA A 53 -4.12 -1.74 2.14
N TYR A 54 -2.84 -2.02 1.96
CA TYR A 54 -2.24 -3.32 2.17
C TYR A 54 -2.25 -3.77 3.64
N GLU A 55 -1.94 -2.86 4.56
CA GLU A 55 -2.05 -3.04 6.01
C GLU A 55 -3.50 -3.34 6.41
N LEU A 56 -4.46 -2.57 5.89
CA LEU A 56 -5.88 -2.77 6.17
C LEU A 56 -6.38 -4.15 5.72
N GLY A 57 -5.99 -4.60 4.52
CA GLY A 57 -6.40 -5.91 4.00
C GLY A 57 -5.84 -7.07 4.82
N SER A 58 -4.56 -7.01 5.15
CA SER A 58 -3.89 -8.04 5.97
C SER A 58 -4.42 -8.06 7.40
N ARG A 59 -4.61 -6.88 8.00
CA ARG A 59 -5.18 -6.71 9.32
C ARG A 59 -6.60 -7.25 9.37
N ALA A 60 -7.45 -6.85 8.42
CA ALA A 60 -8.83 -7.30 8.41
C ALA A 60 -8.91 -8.82 8.17
N ARG A 61 -8.04 -9.40 7.32
CA ARG A 61 -7.95 -10.85 7.16
C ARG A 61 -7.56 -11.57 8.46
N SER A 62 -6.74 -10.93 9.29
CA SER A 62 -6.32 -11.46 10.60
C SER A 62 -7.38 -11.26 11.69
N GLU A 63 -8.17 -10.20 11.61
CA GLU A 63 -9.29 -9.90 12.54
C GLU A 63 -10.53 -10.75 12.22
N HIS A 64 -10.69 -11.18 10.98
CA HIS A 64 -11.80 -12.00 10.52
C HIS A 64 -11.46 -13.50 10.42
N ASP A 65 -12.50 -14.32 10.45
CA ASP A 65 -12.36 -15.75 10.25
C ASP A 65 -11.91 -16.08 8.81
N ARG A 66 -11.23 -17.23 8.66
CA ARG A 66 -10.78 -17.70 7.34
C ARG A 66 -11.94 -17.91 6.36
N ASN A 67 -13.14 -18.12 6.88
CA ASN A 67 -14.38 -18.37 6.15
C ASN A 67 -15.12 -17.08 5.77
N THR A 68 -14.66 -15.92 6.25
CA THR A 68 -15.19 -14.61 5.86
C THR A 68 -14.67 -14.24 4.47
N HIS A 69 -15.56 -13.87 3.57
CA HIS A 69 -15.20 -13.37 2.25
C HIS A 69 -15.02 -11.85 2.30
N PHE A 70 -14.22 -11.33 1.37
CA PHE A 70 -14.03 -9.90 1.20
C PHE A 70 -15.36 -9.15 0.97
N GLU A 71 -16.28 -9.76 0.22
CA GLU A 71 -17.57 -9.15 -0.13
C GLU A 71 -18.46 -8.92 1.11
N ASP A 72 -18.39 -9.79 2.12
CA ASP A 72 -19.13 -9.64 3.38
C ASP A 72 -18.63 -8.45 4.20
N VAL A 73 -17.34 -8.16 4.13
CA VAL A 73 -16.69 -7.09 4.91
C VAL A 73 -16.42 -5.84 4.09
N GLU A 74 -16.75 -5.84 2.79
CA GLU A 74 -16.43 -4.76 1.85
C GLU A 74 -16.94 -3.40 2.34
N GLY A 75 -18.16 -3.35 2.89
CA GLY A 75 -18.74 -2.13 3.45
C GLY A 75 -17.95 -1.61 4.65
N ASN A 76 -17.60 -2.50 5.60
CA ASN A 76 -16.81 -2.14 6.78
C ASN A 76 -15.38 -1.73 6.39
N LEU A 77 -14.78 -2.41 5.41
CA LEU A 77 -13.47 -2.09 4.88
C LEU A 77 -13.46 -0.72 4.19
N LYS A 78 -14.56 -0.34 3.53
CA LYS A 78 -14.71 0.99 2.94
C LYS A 78 -14.69 2.07 4.00
N GLU A 79 -15.48 1.91 5.05
CA GLU A 79 -15.50 2.86 6.17
C GLU A 79 -14.13 2.92 6.84
N SER A 80 -13.54 1.75 7.14
CA SER A 80 -12.19 1.65 7.73
C SER A 80 -11.12 2.28 6.84
N TRP A 81 -11.23 2.15 5.51
CA TRP A 81 -10.34 2.80 4.57
C TRP A 81 -10.48 4.31 4.61
N GLU A 82 -11.70 4.85 4.58
CA GLU A 82 -11.91 6.29 4.66
C GLU A 82 -11.35 6.89 5.97
N GLU A 83 -11.38 6.13 7.07
CA GLU A 83 -10.75 6.52 8.34
C GLU A 83 -9.23 6.36 8.33
N LEU A 84 -8.70 5.28 7.75
CA LEU A 84 -7.27 4.94 7.76
C LEU A 84 -6.47 5.74 6.73
N LYS A 85 -7.06 6.03 5.57
CA LYS A 85 -6.37 6.62 4.42
C LYS A 85 -5.71 7.95 4.79
N ALA A 86 -6.30 8.71 5.70
CA ALA A 86 -5.83 10.02 6.17
C ALA A 86 -5.39 10.93 4.99
N GLU A 87 -4.09 11.06 4.76
CA GLU A 87 -3.49 11.88 3.69
C GLU A 87 -3.37 11.16 2.34
N SER A 88 -3.72 9.87 2.28
CA SER A 88 -3.70 9.08 1.05
C SER A 88 -4.65 9.67 0.02
N ARG A 89 -4.14 9.80 -1.19
CA ARG A 89 -4.89 10.30 -2.36
C ARG A 89 -5.66 9.20 -3.08
N LEU A 90 -5.42 7.93 -2.72
CA LEU A 90 -6.13 6.78 -3.27
C LEU A 90 -7.63 6.82 -2.97
N LYS A 91 -8.42 6.62 -4.03
CA LYS A 91 -9.86 6.40 -3.94
C LYS A 91 -10.15 5.00 -3.43
N TRP A 92 -11.31 4.83 -2.81
CA TRP A 92 -11.80 3.53 -2.35
C TRP A 92 -11.69 2.44 -3.43
N GLU A 93 -12.08 2.69 -4.68
CA GLU A 93 -12.01 1.68 -5.74
C GLU A 93 -10.59 1.17 -6.01
N GLN A 94 -9.59 2.05 -5.91
CA GLN A 94 -8.18 1.70 -6.09
C GLN A 94 -7.64 0.97 -4.85
N ALA A 95 -7.97 1.49 -3.67
CA ALA A 95 -7.58 0.89 -2.39
C ALA A 95 -8.21 -0.49 -2.21
N LYS A 96 -9.49 -0.67 -2.55
CA LYS A 96 -10.22 -1.94 -2.53
C LYS A 96 -9.47 -3.05 -3.24
N GLN A 97 -8.90 -2.76 -4.42
CA GLN A 97 -8.11 -3.74 -5.16
C GLN A 97 -6.84 -4.14 -4.37
N ALA A 98 -6.11 -3.18 -3.81
CA ALA A 98 -4.93 -3.45 -2.99
C ALA A 98 -5.26 -4.17 -1.66
N ILE A 99 -6.35 -3.77 -0.98
CA ILE A 99 -6.86 -4.39 0.25
C ILE A 99 -7.26 -5.84 -0.05
N LYS A 100 -8.03 -6.08 -1.12
CA LYS A 100 -8.45 -7.43 -1.54
C LYS A 100 -7.24 -8.31 -1.86
N ASP A 101 -6.24 -7.76 -2.52
CA ASP A 101 -5.04 -8.49 -2.88
C ASP A 101 -4.19 -8.84 -1.64
N ALA A 102 -4.10 -7.94 -0.65
CA ALA A 102 -3.55 -8.27 0.67
C ALA A 102 -4.37 -9.32 1.41
N TRP A 103 -5.70 -9.23 1.36
CA TRP A 103 -6.60 -10.18 2.00
C TRP A 103 -6.45 -11.59 1.43
N ASP A 104 -6.32 -11.73 0.11
CA ASP A 104 -6.22 -13.03 -0.57
C ASP A 104 -4.86 -13.71 -0.33
N LYS A 105 -3.81 -12.93 -0.08
CA LYS A 105 -2.44 -13.43 0.15
C LYS A 105 -2.18 -13.94 1.57
N VAL A 106 -3.00 -13.54 2.55
CA VAL A 106 -2.86 -13.88 3.98
C VAL A 106 -3.66 -15.13 4.34
#